data_AF-A0AA97DVV0-F1
#
_entry.id   AF-A0AA97DVV0-F1
#
_cell.length_a   1.000
_cell.length_b   1.000
_cell.length_c   1.000
_cell.angle_alpha   90.00
_cell.angle_beta   90.00
_cell.angle_gamma   90.00
#
_symmetry.space_group_name_H-M   'P 1'
#
loop_
_entity.id
_entity.type
_entity.pdbx_description
1 polymer ?
#
loop_
_entity_poly.entity_id
_entity_poly.type
_entity_poly.pdbx_seq_one_letter_code
_entity_poly.pdbx_strand_id
1 'polypeptide(L)'
;MQSATPSISFTITVTDTFDDEEEETPRSFSWSELEDMVRRWDFSENEWACRDLLIFAFPEAVRCWSAEELSEMDAMDLLVETGEHDAETAIQMMKLLLDTAESHLQDPEAAYFLLGNELYDLCLSGYIRPRLLECLKTDDRLARQLFQSAYVGSPQEDILLSCSQLGERELRQKLLDLLACNPHPHDEIELEPDEECPRCFRRDVFFV
;
A
#
# COMPACT_ATOMS: atom_id res chain seq x y z
N MET A 1 -84.97 -10.92 23.59
CA MET A 1 -84.48 -11.34 22.25
C MET A 1 -83.16 -10.62 22.01
N GLN A 2 -82.03 -11.30 22.20
CA GLN A 2 -80.70 -10.77 21.84
C GLN A 2 -80.20 -11.59 20.65
N SER A 3 -79.94 -10.92 19.54
CA SER A 3 -79.40 -11.48 18.30
C SER A 3 -77.89 -11.64 18.42
N ALA A 4 -77.40 -12.88 18.37
CA ALA A 4 -75.98 -13.17 18.24
C ALA A 4 -75.59 -13.12 16.76
N THR A 5 -74.63 -12.26 16.42
CA THR A 5 -73.99 -12.24 15.09
C THR A 5 -72.75 -13.14 15.15
N PRO A 6 -72.52 -14.08 14.21
CA PRO A 6 -71.30 -14.86 14.20
C PRO A 6 -70.17 -14.05 13.53
N SER A 7 -69.05 -13.91 14.23
CA SER A 7 -67.79 -13.43 13.64
C SER A 7 -67.04 -14.62 13.05
N ILE A 8 -66.85 -14.63 11.73
CA ILE A 8 -66.01 -15.61 11.03
C ILE A 8 -64.64 -14.96 10.80
N SER A 9 -63.59 -15.53 11.37
CA SER A 9 -62.21 -15.17 11.07
C SER A 9 -61.64 -16.15 10.05
N PHE A 10 -61.19 -15.66 8.90
CA PHE A 10 -60.42 -16.42 7.92
C PHE A 10 -58.93 -16.17 8.15
N THR A 11 -58.17 -17.24 8.39
CA THR A 11 -56.72 -17.21 8.41
C THR A 11 -56.21 -17.57 7.02
N ILE A 12 -55.64 -16.60 6.32
CA ILE A 12 -54.92 -16.83 5.06
C ILE A 12 -53.46 -17.08 5.44
N THR A 13 -52.98 -18.29 5.18
CA THR A 13 -51.55 -18.62 5.31
C THR A 13 -50.95 -18.36 3.94
N VAL A 14 -50.18 -17.28 3.79
CA VAL A 14 -49.30 -17.12 2.63
C VAL A 14 -47.99 -17.83 2.98
N THR A 15 -47.76 -18.95 2.32
CA THR A 15 -46.45 -19.58 2.24
C THR A 15 -45.66 -18.79 1.21
N ASP A 16 -44.92 -17.80 1.68
CA ASP A 16 -43.81 -17.23 0.91
C ASP A 16 -42.67 -18.24 0.98
N THR A 17 -42.46 -18.94 -0.13
CA THR A 17 -41.20 -19.61 -0.40
C THR A 17 -40.28 -18.53 -0.98
N PHE A 18 -39.70 -17.71 -0.11
CA PHE A 18 -38.47 -17.03 -0.46
C PHE A 18 -37.37 -18.08 -0.37
N ASP A 19 -36.72 -18.34 -1.49
CA ASP A 19 -35.37 -18.86 -1.48
C ASP A 19 -34.54 -17.83 -0.69
N ASP A 20 -34.29 -18.13 0.57
CA ASP A 20 -33.26 -17.47 1.37
C ASP A 20 -31.92 -17.85 0.73
N GLU A 21 -31.48 -17.08 -0.27
CA GLU A 21 -30.05 -16.89 -0.46
C GLU A 21 -29.59 -16.18 0.82
N GLU A 22 -29.08 -16.96 1.77
CA GLU A 22 -28.38 -16.44 2.94
C GLU A 22 -27.31 -15.49 2.40
N GLU A 23 -27.55 -14.16 2.47
CA GLU A 23 -26.49 -13.18 2.43
C GLU A 23 -25.58 -13.49 3.62
N GLU A 24 -24.58 -14.35 3.40
CA GLU A 24 -23.51 -14.57 4.36
C GLU A 24 -22.86 -13.22 4.59
N THR A 25 -23.21 -12.56 5.70
CA THR A 25 -22.53 -11.35 6.11
C THR A 25 -21.04 -11.69 6.21
N PRO A 26 -20.15 -11.02 5.45
CA PRO A 26 -18.75 -11.39 5.41
C PRO A 26 -18.19 -11.48 6.83
N ARG A 27 -17.42 -12.55 7.10
CA ARG A 27 -16.76 -12.72 8.39
C ARG A 27 -15.92 -11.48 8.67
N SER A 28 -16.16 -10.84 9.82
CA SER A 28 -15.29 -9.76 10.28
C SER A 28 -14.07 -10.35 10.98
N PHE A 29 -12.90 -9.80 10.69
CA PHE A 29 -11.62 -10.20 11.28
C PHE A 29 -11.16 -9.15 12.28
N SER A 30 -10.56 -9.59 13.38
CA SER A 30 -9.87 -8.71 14.32
C SER A 30 -8.52 -8.25 13.74
N TRP A 31 -7.98 -7.16 14.29
CA TRP A 31 -6.64 -6.69 13.91
C TRP A 31 -5.55 -7.77 14.01
N SER A 32 -5.57 -8.58 15.08
CA SER A 32 -4.58 -9.64 15.27
C SER A 32 -4.72 -10.76 14.25
N GLU A 33 -5.94 -11.07 13.78
CA GLU A 33 -6.15 -12.05 12.71
C GLU A 33 -5.59 -11.51 11.38
N LEU A 34 -5.91 -10.25 11.05
CA LEU A 34 -5.43 -9.60 9.82
C LEU A 34 -3.90 -9.46 9.81
N GLU A 35 -3.33 -8.99 10.92
CA GLU A 35 -1.89 -8.86 11.08
C GLU A 35 -1.19 -10.22 10.99
N ASP A 36 -1.78 -11.27 11.58
CA ASP A 36 -1.24 -12.64 11.49
C ASP A 36 -1.30 -13.21 10.07
N MET A 37 -2.38 -12.95 9.32
CA MET A 37 -2.50 -13.33 7.91
C MET A 37 -1.41 -12.69 7.05
N VAL A 38 -1.21 -11.37 7.18
CA VAL A 38 -0.15 -10.63 6.44
C VAL A 38 1.24 -11.10 6.90
N ARG A 39 1.43 -11.33 8.20
CA ARG A 39 2.71 -11.78 8.76
C ARG A 39 3.09 -13.19 8.32
N ARG A 40 2.13 -14.11 8.24
CA ARG A 40 2.34 -15.49 7.76
C ARG A 40 2.27 -15.59 6.24
N TRP A 41 1.88 -14.51 5.56
CA TRP A 41 1.65 -14.44 4.13
C TRP A 41 0.64 -15.50 3.64
N ASP A 42 -0.48 -15.60 4.37
CA ASP A 42 -1.55 -16.57 4.11
C ASP A 42 -2.89 -15.83 4.04
N PHE A 43 -3.41 -15.68 2.82
CA PHE A 43 -4.62 -14.94 2.49
C PHE A 43 -5.80 -15.85 2.14
N SER A 44 -5.71 -17.14 2.45
CA SER A 44 -6.74 -18.12 2.10
C SER A 44 -8.10 -17.86 2.77
N GLU A 45 -8.09 -17.24 3.96
CA GLU A 45 -9.30 -16.82 4.68
C GLU A 45 -9.78 -15.42 4.31
N ASN A 46 -8.87 -14.53 3.88
CA ASN A 46 -9.18 -13.16 3.48
C ASN A 46 -8.14 -12.65 2.46
N GLU A 47 -8.53 -12.62 1.19
CA GLU A 47 -7.71 -12.06 0.10
C GLU A 47 -7.45 -10.55 0.27
N TRP A 48 -8.32 -9.86 1.00
CA TRP A 48 -8.24 -8.42 1.27
C TRP A 48 -7.52 -8.07 2.56
N ALA A 49 -6.80 -9.02 3.18
CA ALA A 49 -6.22 -8.82 4.51
C ALA A 49 -5.29 -7.60 4.60
N CYS A 50 -4.54 -7.28 3.53
CA CYS A 50 -3.71 -6.07 3.48
C CYS A 50 -4.57 -4.80 3.59
N ARG A 51 -5.60 -4.66 2.75
CA ARG A 51 -6.54 -3.52 2.77
C ARG A 51 -7.24 -3.42 4.12
N ASP A 52 -7.79 -4.52 4.60
CA ASP A 52 -8.57 -4.54 5.83
C ASP A 52 -7.68 -4.20 7.05
N LEU A 53 -6.42 -4.65 7.04
CA LEU A 53 -5.42 -4.26 8.05
C LEU A 53 -5.18 -2.73 8.03
N LEU A 54 -5.06 -2.13 6.84
CA LEU A 54 -4.89 -0.68 6.71
C LEU A 54 -6.13 0.09 7.19
N ILE A 55 -7.33 -0.32 6.78
CA ILE A 55 -8.60 0.28 7.24
C ILE A 55 -8.69 0.22 8.76
N PHE A 56 -8.34 -0.92 9.36
CA PHE A 56 -8.36 -1.09 10.81
C PHE A 56 -7.33 -0.21 11.52
N ALA A 57 -6.10 -0.14 10.98
CA ALA A 57 -5.00 0.60 11.61
C ALA A 57 -5.11 2.12 11.44
N PHE A 58 -5.77 2.59 10.37
CA PHE A 58 -5.88 4.00 10.01
C PHE A 58 -7.35 4.42 9.82
N PRO A 59 -8.22 4.24 10.83
CA PRO A 59 -9.65 4.49 10.67
C PRO A 59 -9.95 5.97 10.38
N GLU A 60 -9.07 6.89 10.79
CA GLU A 60 -9.23 8.33 10.51
C GLU A 60 -8.88 8.70 9.06
N ALA A 61 -7.94 7.99 8.44
CA ALA A 61 -7.56 8.21 7.04
C ALA A 61 -8.69 7.82 6.08
N VAL A 62 -9.47 6.80 6.46
CA VAL A 62 -10.49 6.21 5.60
C VAL A 62 -11.89 6.80 5.79
N ARG A 63 -12.06 7.81 6.66
CA ARG A 63 -13.38 8.39 6.99
C ARG A 63 -14.00 9.19 5.85
N CYS A 64 -13.20 9.54 4.83
CA CYS A 64 -13.70 10.25 3.66
C CYS A 64 -14.51 9.35 2.72
N TRP A 65 -14.37 8.02 2.83
CA TRP A 65 -15.11 7.05 2.05
C TRP A 65 -16.21 6.38 2.88
N SER A 66 -17.32 6.09 2.24
CA SER A 66 -18.38 5.23 2.76
C SER A 66 -17.95 3.77 2.80
N ALA A 67 -18.70 2.93 3.52
CA ALA A 67 -18.41 1.49 3.56
C ALA A 67 -18.58 0.81 2.20
N GLU A 68 -19.45 1.34 1.33
CA GLU A 68 -19.64 0.87 -0.05
C GLU A 68 -18.41 1.19 -0.90
N GLU A 69 -17.96 2.46 -0.89
CA GLU A 69 -16.74 2.87 -1.60
C GLU A 69 -15.52 2.07 -1.12
N LEU A 70 -15.32 1.91 0.19
CA LEU A 70 -14.21 1.10 0.74
C LEU A 70 -14.28 -0.37 0.34
N SER A 71 -15.46 -0.92 0.08
CA SER A 71 -15.61 -2.32 -0.34
C SER A 71 -15.19 -2.55 -1.79
N GLU A 72 -15.22 -1.50 -2.61
CA GLU A 72 -14.82 -1.54 -4.02
C GLU A 72 -13.30 -1.31 -4.21
N MET A 73 -12.65 -0.67 -3.23
CA MET A 73 -11.21 -0.41 -3.27
C MET A 73 -10.40 -1.67 -2.93
N ASP A 74 -9.30 -1.88 -3.64
CA ASP A 74 -8.22 -2.77 -3.19
C ASP A 74 -7.22 -2.02 -2.28
N ALA A 75 -6.13 -2.68 -1.86
CA ALA A 75 -5.15 -2.01 -1.00
C ALA A 75 -4.35 -0.95 -1.79
N MET A 76 -4.08 -1.16 -3.07
CA MET A 76 -3.39 -0.22 -3.94
C MET A 76 -4.20 1.07 -4.12
N ASP A 77 -5.49 0.96 -4.47
CA ASP A 77 -6.43 2.08 -4.59
C ASP A 77 -6.47 2.88 -3.29
N LEU A 78 -6.63 2.20 -2.15
CA LEU A 78 -6.67 2.82 -0.84
C LEU A 78 -5.38 3.61 -0.53
N LEU A 79 -4.23 3.01 -0.82
CA LEU A 79 -2.94 3.65 -0.61
C LEU A 79 -2.75 4.88 -1.49
N VAL A 80 -3.07 4.77 -2.79
CA VAL A 80 -2.92 5.86 -3.77
C VAL A 80 -3.85 7.01 -3.43
N GLU A 81 -5.14 6.75 -3.21
CA GLU A 81 -6.10 7.80 -2.88
C GLU A 81 -5.79 8.47 -1.53
N THR A 82 -5.38 7.68 -0.52
CA THR A 82 -4.88 8.26 0.73
C THR A 82 -3.68 9.15 0.47
N GLY A 83 -2.78 8.75 -0.43
CA GLY A 83 -1.59 9.49 -0.80
C GLY A 83 -1.84 10.84 -1.47
N GLU A 84 -2.92 10.96 -2.25
CA GLU A 84 -3.33 12.23 -2.85
C GLU A 84 -3.79 13.25 -1.81
N HIS A 85 -4.41 12.77 -0.73
CA HIS A 85 -4.95 13.60 0.35
C HIS A 85 -3.95 13.85 1.48
N ASP A 86 -3.23 12.81 1.90
CA ASP A 86 -2.28 12.80 3.01
C ASP A 86 -1.14 11.82 2.73
N ALA A 87 -0.09 12.34 2.09
CA ALA A 87 1.11 11.59 1.77
C ALA A 87 1.83 11.01 3.00
N GLU A 88 1.75 11.66 4.17
CA GLU A 88 2.40 11.15 5.37
C GLU A 88 1.70 9.89 5.87
N THR A 89 0.36 9.91 5.91
CA THR A 89 -0.43 8.76 6.32
C THR A 89 -0.28 7.58 5.35
N ALA A 90 -0.27 7.83 4.04
CA ALA A 90 -0.04 6.76 3.06
C ALA A 90 1.36 6.11 3.20
N ILE A 91 2.39 6.89 3.54
CA ILE A 91 3.72 6.34 3.86
C ILE A 91 3.67 5.49 5.14
N GLN A 92 2.90 5.88 6.16
CA GLN A 92 2.73 5.04 7.36
C GLN A 92 1.98 3.74 7.04
N MET A 93 1.00 3.76 6.14
CA MET A 93 0.31 2.56 5.66
C MET A 93 1.27 1.62 4.94
N MET A 94 2.07 2.14 4.00
CA MET A 94 3.13 1.38 3.33
C MET A 94 4.08 0.74 4.33
N LYS A 95 4.56 1.51 5.32
CA LYS A 95 5.44 1.00 6.37
C LYS A 95 4.80 -0.11 7.18
N LEU A 96 3.52 0.01 7.53
CA LEU A 96 2.81 -1.04 8.26
C LEU A 96 2.82 -2.36 7.48
N LEU A 97 2.52 -2.33 6.18
CA LEU A 97 2.53 -3.54 5.35
C LEU A 97 3.93 -4.13 5.23
N LEU A 98 4.95 -3.32 4.93
CA LEU A 98 6.34 -3.77 4.81
C LEU A 98 6.89 -4.33 6.12
N ASP A 99 6.53 -3.73 7.25
CA ASP A 99 6.93 -4.18 8.58
C ASP A 99 6.26 -5.49 8.97
N THR A 100 4.97 -5.63 8.63
CA THR A 100 4.21 -6.84 8.95
C THR A 100 4.66 -8.02 8.09
N ALA A 101 4.96 -7.77 6.81
CA ALA A 101 5.40 -8.77 5.84
C ALA A 101 6.93 -8.91 5.74
N GLU A 102 7.71 -8.31 6.65
CA GLU A 102 9.17 -8.16 6.49
C GLU A 102 9.90 -9.49 6.24
N SER A 103 9.49 -10.57 6.90
CA SER A 103 10.08 -11.91 6.70
C SER A 103 9.84 -12.49 5.31
N HIS A 104 8.84 -11.99 4.58
CA HIS A 104 8.45 -12.44 3.25
C HIS A 104 9.01 -11.57 2.13
N LEU A 105 9.63 -10.43 2.43
CA LEU A 105 10.27 -9.57 1.41
C LEU A 105 11.45 -10.24 0.70
N GLN A 106 11.95 -11.38 1.20
CA GLN A 106 13.02 -12.17 0.56
C GLN A 106 12.47 -13.30 -0.32
N ASP A 107 11.16 -13.51 -0.34
CA ASP A 107 10.49 -14.42 -1.27
C ASP A 107 10.09 -13.63 -2.54
N PRO A 108 10.47 -14.08 -3.74
CA PRO A 108 10.21 -13.31 -4.97
C PRO A 108 8.73 -13.06 -5.26
N GLU A 109 7.86 -14.03 -4.97
CA GLU A 109 6.42 -13.90 -5.25
C GLU A 109 5.77 -12.92 -4.28
N ALA A 110 6.07 -13.05 -2.99
CA ALA A 110 5.60 -12.13 -1.97
C ALA A 110 6.13 -10.70 -2.18
N ALA A 111 7.42 -10.56 -2.49
CA ALA A 111 8.03 -9.26 -2.76
C ALA A 111 7.45 -8.61 -4.04
N TYR A 112 7.22 -9.39 -5.10
CA TYR A 112 6.56 -8.89 -6.31
C TYR A 112 5.13 -8.45 -6.04
N PHE A 113 4.35 -9.25 -5.31
CA PHE A 113 2.99 -8.87 -4.94
C PHE A 113 2.98 -7.58 -4.14
N LEU A 114 3.83 -7.44 -3.12
CA LEU A 114 3.79 -6.26 -2.27
C LEU A 114 4.34 -5.01 -2.97
N LEU A 115 5.52 -5.09 -3.59
CA LEU A 115 6.20 -3.92 -4.17
C LEU A 115 5.85 -3.68 -5.64
N GLY A 116 5.65 -4.74 -6.39
CA GLY A 116 5.32 -4.71 -7.81
C GLY A 116 3.83 -4.64 -8.12
N ASN A 117 2.94 -4.84 -7.13
CA ASN A 117 1.50 -4.68 -7.25
C ASN A 117 0.96 -3.67 -6.22
N GLU A 118 0.81 -4.05 -4.94
CA GLU A 118 0.11 -3.24 -3.93
C GLU A 118 0.71 -1.84 -3.72
N LEU A 119 2.04 -1.74 -3.67
CA LEU A 119 2.76 -0.48 -3.44
C LEU A 119 3.23 0.21 -4.73
N TYR A 120 2.95 -0.38 -5.90
CA TYR A 120 3.54 0.04 -7.16
C TYR A 120 3.17 1.50 -7.49
N ASP A 121 1.87 1.80 -7.64
CA ASP A 121 1.41 3.13 -8.01
C ASP A 121 1.68 4.18 -6.92
N LEU A 122 1.68 3.75 -5.64
CA LEU A 122 2.05 4.62 -4.53
C LEU A 122 3.50 5.10 -4.64
N CYS A 123 4.44 4.21 -4.97
CA CYS A 123 5.85 4.55 -5.09
C CYS A 123 6.14 5.48 -6.29
N LEU A 124 5.36 5.35 -7.37
CA LEU A 124 5.45 6.20 -8.56
C LEU A 124 4.72 7.56 -8.38
N SER A 125 3.88 7.67 -7.35
CA SER A 125 3.05 8.85 -7.11
C SER A 125 3.88 10.11 -6.88
N GLY A 126 3.61 11.13 -7.71
CA GLY A 126 4.22 12.47 -7.56
C GLY A 126 3.87 13.16 -6.24
N TYR A 127 2.74 12.81 -5.62
CA TYR A 127 2.29 13.38 -4.35
C TYR A 127 3.12 12.84 -3.17
N ILE A 128 3.49 11.56 -3.23
CA ILE A 128 4.19 10.86 -2.16
C ILE A 128 5.70 11.10 -2.21
N ARG A 129 6.27 11.13 -3.42
CA ARG A 129 7.73 11.11 -3.65
C ARG A 129 8.55 12.06 -2.77
N PRO A 130 8.26 13.38 -2.69
CA PRO A 130 9.08 14.27 -1.86
C PRO A 130 9.11 13.84 -0.39
N ARG A 131 7.99 13.33 0.14
CA ARG A 131 7.92 12.86 1.54
C ARG A 131 8.59 11.51 1.71
N LEU A 132 8.43 10.61 0.75
CA LEU A 132 9.10 9.31 0.76
C LEU A 132 10.62 9.47 0.80
N LEU A 133 11.19 10.38 -0.02
CA LEU A 133 12.63 10.63 0.01
C LEU A 133 13.11 11.14 1.38
N GLU A 134 12.38 12.05 2.03
CA GLU A 134 12.70 12.50 3.38
C GLU A 134 12.67 11.36 4.41
N CYS A 135 11.70 10.45 4.29
CA CYS A 135 11.66 9.24 5.12
C CYS A 135 12.88 8.36 4.88
N LEU A 136 13.26 8.10 3.61
CA LEU A 136 14.39 7.23 3.27
C LEU A 136 15.75 7.78 3.72
N LYS A 137 15.88 9.10 3.92
CA LYS A 137 17.08 9.70 4.54
C LYS A 137 17.29 9.21 5.97
N THR A 138 16.21 9.07 6.74
CA THR A 138 16.25 8.84 8.18
C THR A 138 15.86 7.42 8.60
N ASP A 139 15.12 6.70 7.76
CA ASP A 139 14.61 5.36 8.00
C ASP A 139 15.39 4.32 7.20
N ASP A 140 16.47 3.82 7.78
CA ASP A 140 17.30 2.77 7.18
C ASP A 140 16.54 1.44 7.00
N ARG A 141 15.53 1.17 7.82
CA ARG A 141 14.76 -0.08 7.71
C ARG A 141 13.87 -0.03 6.49
N LEU A 142 13.12 1.07 6.30
CA LEU A 142 12.32 1.27 5.10
C LEU A 142 13.19 1.22 3.83
N ALA A 143 14.36 1.86 3.85
CA ALA A 143 15.28 1.82 2.72
C ALA A 143 15.71 0.38 2.38
N ARG A 144 16.03 -0.46 3.38
CA ARG A 144 16.36 -1.87 3.14
C ARG A 144 15.16 -2.70 2.67
N GLN A 145 13.97 -2.47 3.23
CA GLN A 145 12.75 -3.17 2.81
C GLN A 145 12.44 -2.90 1.33
N LEU A 146 12.64 -1.67 0.85
CA LEU A 146 12.41 -1.31 -0.56
C LEU A 146 13.55 -1.79 -1.49
N PHE A 147 14.81 -1.60 -1.10
CA PHE A 147 15.96 -1.79 -2.00
C PHE A 147 16.72 -3.12 -1.83
N GLN A 148 16.44 -3.89 -0.78
CA GLN A 148 17.06 -5.20 -0.53
C GLN A 148 16.03 -6.34 -0.45
N SER A 149 14.83 -6.13 -1.02
CA SER A 149 13.86 -7.20 -1.20
C SER A 149 14.23 -8.09 -2.39
N ALA A 150 13.55 -9.23 -2.53
CA ALA A 150 13.66 -10.11 -3.68
C ALA A 150 13.06 -9.53 -4.98
N TYR A 151 12.37 -8.39 -4.88
CA TYR A 151 11.86 -7.64 -6.02
C TYR A 151 12.58 -6.29 -6.13
N VAL A 152 13.16 -6.05 -7.31
CA VAL A 152 13.69 -4.75 -7.73
C VAL A 152 13.13 -4.48 -9.12
N GLY A 153 12.47 -3.34 -9.28
CA GLY A 153 11.85 -2.93 -10.54
C GLY A 153 11.50 -1.44 -10.51
N SER A 154 10.49 -1.05 -11.29
CA SER A 154 10.15 0.36 -11.52
C SER A 154 9.92 1.22 -10.27
N PRO A 155 9.38 0.72 -9.14
CA PRO A 155 9.33 1.50 -7.90
C PRO A 155 10.71 2.02 -7.45
N GLN A 156 11.74 1.17 -7.47
CA GLN A 156 13.09 1.54 -7.08
C GLN A 156 13.74 2.48 -8.11
N GLU A 157 13.49 2.26 -9.40
CA GLU A 157 13.97 3.13 -10.48
C GLU A 157 13.41 4.55 -10.33
N ASP A 158 12.10 4.68 -10.13
CA ASP A 158 11.45 6.00 -10.00
C ASP A 158 11.90 6.73 -8.74
N ILE A 159 12.12 6.02 -7.62
CA ILE A 159 12.70 6.61 -6.40
C ILE A 159 14.12 7.14 -6.68
N LEU A 160 14.96 6.38 -7.39
CA LEU A 160 16.34 6.80 -7.73
C LEU A 160 16.34 7.99 -8.71
N LEU A 161 15.49 7.96 -9.73
CA LEU A 161 15.29 9.08 -10.66
C LEU A 161 14.83 10.33 -9.93
N SER A 162 13.92 10.18 -8.97
CA SER A 162 13.42 11.28 -8.16
C SER A 162 14.50 11.88 -7.27
N CYS A 163 15.42 11.05 -6.74
CA CYS A 163 16.60 11.56 -6.05
C CYS A 163 17.45 12.44 -6.97
N SER A 164 17.70 12.03 -8.22
CA SER A 164 18.44 12.85 -9.19
C SER A 164 17.70 14.16 -9.51
N GLN A 165 16.39 14.10 -9.75
CA GLN A 165 15.57 15.28 -10.08
C GLN A 165 15.52 16.31 -8.94
N LEU A 166 15.51 15.84 -7.69
CA LEU A 166 15.50 16.71 -6.50
C LEU A 166 16.90 17.06 -5.97
N GLY A 167 17.96 16.56 -6.61
CA GLY A 167 19.35 16.83 -6.22
C GLY A 167 19.82 16.10 -4.96
N GLU A 168 19.12 15.04 -4.57
CA GLU A 168 19.35 14.23 -3.36
C GLU A 168 20.49 13.20 -3.57
N ARG A 169 21.70 13.71 -3.84
CA ARG A 169 22.86 12.89 -4.21
C ARG A 169 23.29 11.88 -3.15
N GLU A 170 23.29 12.30 -1.88
CA GLU A 170 23.69 11.43 -0.76
C GLU A 170 22.68 10.29 -0.55
N LEU A 171 21.38 10.60 -0.63
CA LEU A 171 20.33 9.59 -0.56
C LEU A 171 20.44 8.64 -1.76
N ARG A 172 20.58 9.16 -2.99
CA ARG A 172 20.73 8.32 -4.18
C ARG A 172 21.88 7.33 -4.04
N GLN A 173 23.05 7.79 -3.59
CA GLN A 173 24.20 6.92 -3.39
C GLN A 173 23.92 5.85 -2.33
N LYS A 174 23.31 6.23 -1.19
CA LYS A 174 22.90 5.27 -0.15
C LYS A 174 21.99 4.17 -0.70
N LEU A 175 21.01 4.52 -1.53
CA LEU A 175 20.06 3.56 -2.11
C LEU A 175 20.73 2.65 -3.16
N LEU A 176 21.65 3.19 -3.97
CA LEU A 176 22.47 2.40 -4.90
C LEU A 176 23.39 1.42 -4.16
N ASP A 177 23.99 1.84 -3.04
CA ASP A 177 24.84 0.96 -2.22
C ASP A 177 24.02 -0.19 -1.62
N LEU A 178 22.76 0.05 -1.25
CA LEU A 178 21.84 -1.01 -0.79
C LEU A 178 21.54 -2.02 -1.89
N LEU A 179 21.26 -1.56 -3.12
CA LEU A 179 21.05 -2.45 -4.28
C LEU A 179 22.29 -3.27 -4.62
N ALA A 180 23.46 -2.64 -4.61
CA ALA A 180 24.72 -3.35 -4.85
C ALA A 180 24.98 -4.46 -3.81
N CYS A 181 24.38 -4.35 -2.62
CA CYS A 181 24.43 -5.35 -1.56
C CYS A 181 23.20 -6.26 -1.51
N ASN A 182 22.25 -6.14 -2.44
CA ASN A 182 21.06 -7.00 -2.49
C ASN A 182 21.47 -8.44 -2.88
N PRO A 183 21.13 -9.47 -2.09
CA PRO A 183 21.49 -10.85 -2.40
C PRO A 183 20.72 -11.45 -3.58
N HIS A 184 19.62 -10.82 -4.01
CA HIS A 184 18.76 -11.32 -5.08
C HIS A 184 19.20 -10.80 -6.46
N PRO A 185 19.15 -11.64 -7.50
CA PRO A 185 19.44 -11.18 -8.85
C PRO A 185 18.38 -10.19 -9.30
N HIS A 186 18.82 -9.08 -9.87
CA HIS A 186 17.96 -8.09 -10.50
C HIS A 186 18.66 -7.51 -11.72
N ASP A 187 17.88 -6.97 -12.64
CA ASP A 187 18.44 -6.25 -13.78
C ASP A 187 19.18 -4.99 -13.30
N GLU A 188 20.15 -4.54 -14.11
CA GLU A 188 20.83 -3.29 -13.85
C GLU A 188 19.83 -2.15 -14.06
N ILE A 189 19.63 -1.32 -13.04
CA ILE A 189 18.72 -0.18 -13.17
C ILE A 189 19.34 0.81 -14.16
N GLU A 190 18.68 0.98 -15.31
CA GLU A 190 19.08 1.93 -16.34
C GLU A 190 18.78 3.35 -15.87
N LEU A 191 19.72 3.95 -15.14
CA LEU A 191 19.67 5.37 -14.81
C LEU A 191 20.30 6.15 -15.96
N GLU A 192 19.56 7.09 -16.55
CA GLU A 192 20.18 8.05 -17.46
C GLU A 192 21.32 8.78 -16.71
N PRO A 193 22.52 8.91 -17.32
CA PRO A 193 23.64 9.55 -16.68
C PRO A 193 23.23 10.97 -16.29
N ASP A 194 23.48 11.34 -15.03
CA ASP A 194 23.21 12.70 -14.54
C ASP A 194 23.88 13.67 -15.53
N GLU A 195 23.10 14.43 -16.31
CA GLU A 195 23.65 15.51 -17.11
C GLU A 195 24.35 16.44 -16.12
N GLU A 196 25.69 16.40 -16.10
CA GLU A 196 26.52 17.23 -15.24
C GLU A 196 26.01 18.67 -15.35
N CYS A 197 25.41 19.18 -14.27
CA CYS A 197 24.91 20.55 -14.22
C CYS A 197 26.01 21.51 -14.71
N PRO A 198 25.89 22.13 -15.91
CA PRO A 198 26.99 22.91 -16.49
C PRO A 198 27.28 24.20 -15.72
N ARG A 199 26.55 24.46 -14.62
CA ARG A 199 26.59 25.70 -13.85
C ARG A 199 27.62 25.69 -12.71
N CYS A 200 28.32 24.58 -12.47
CA CYS A 200 29.40 24.55 -11.47
C CYS A 200 30.79 24.96 -12.01
N PHE A 201 30.93 25.20 -13.31
CA PHE A 201 32.16 25.79 -13.88
C PHE A 201 31.93 27.26 -14.27
N ARG A 202 31.95 28.18 -13.29
CA ARG A 202 32.52 29.54 -13.49
C ARG A 202 32.55 30.35 -12.18
N ARG A 203 33.73 30.96 -11.98
CA ARG A 203 34.24 31.74 -10.83
C ARG A 203 34.88 30.83 -9.77
N ASP A 204 36.20 30.74 -9.65
CA ASP A 204 37.17 31.85 -9.64
C ASP A 204 38.49 31.52 -10.36
N VAL A 205 38.78 32.26 -11.43
CA VAL A 205 40.15 32.57 -11.83
C VAL A 205 40.22 34.07 -12.10
N PHE A 206 40.66 34.81 -11.08
CA PHE A 206 41.23 36.17 -11.08
C PHE A 206 41.55 36.48 -9.61
N PHE A 207 42.71 36.93 -9.12
CA PHE A 207 44.02 37.43 -9.55
C PHE A 207 45.01 36.96 -8.43
N VAL A 208 46.32 36.79 -8.62
CA VAL A 208 47.39 37.80 -8.84
C VAL A 208 48.55 37.15 -9.58
#